data_AF-A0A7C5E7P2-F1
#
_entry.id   AF-A0A7C5E7P2-F1
#
_cell.length_a   1.000
_cell.length_b   1.000
_cell.length_c   1.000
_cell.angle_alpha   90.00
_cell.angle_beta   90.00
_cell.angle_gamma   90.00
#
_symmetry.space_group_name_H-M   'P 1'
#
loop_
_entity.id
_entity.type
_entity.pdbx_description
1 polymer ?
#
loop_
_entity_poly.entity_id
_entity_poly.type
_entity_poly.pdbx_seq_one_letter_code
_entity_poly.pdbx_strand_id
1 'polypeptide(L)'
;MFRRPFARPLRRALLRPAIPLALMRANELLASGNYPAAAEAYEQLARGAQRRGLPHDAPLFLQAGRCRILAGQVPAGMNDLKQGLTILAGRGNWVRLQNAGRRAAHELRGRGLTAEAAEIEALLKNLLPAGFGAGEPVAAPRRLLPTHCPACGAPILSDEVDWADEVTAECPYCGSAVRAE
;
A
#
# COMPACT_ATOMS: atom_id res chain seq x y z
N MET A 1 28.46 -34.75 -10.59
CA MET A 1 28.42 -33.29 -10.89
C MET A 1 27.56 -33.09 -12.14
N PHE A 2 26.32 -32.61 -12.00
CA PHE A 2 25.48 -32.26 -13.15
C PHE A 2 24.97 -30.83 -12.96
N ARG A 3 25.46 -29.92 -13.80
CA ARG A 3 25.07 -28.50 -13.83
C ARG A 3 23.72 -28.39 -14.55
N ARG A 4 22.68 -27.93 -13.86
CA ARG A 4 21.42 -27.50 -14.47
C ARG A 4 21.60 -26.12 -15.10
N PRO A 5 21.28 -25.89 -16.38
CA PRO A 5 21.23 -24.55 -16.93
C PRO A 5 19.96 -23.85 -16.44
N PHE A 6 20.11 -22.78 -15.67
CA PHE A 6 19.03 -21.84 -15.36
C PHE A 6 18.71 -21.01 -16.61
N ALA A 7 17.88 -21.56 -17.50
CA ALA A 7 17.17 -20.76 -18.48
C ALA A 7 15.89 -20.21 -17.82
N ARG A 8 15.98 -19.04 -17.17
CA ARG A 8 14.79 -18.21 -16.92
C ARG A 8 14.59 -17.31 -18.15
N PRO A 9 13.53 -17.49 -18.95
CA PRO A 9 13.31 -16.61 -20.08
C PRO A 9 12.91 -15.22 -19.60
N LEU A 10 13.62 -14.22 -20.13
CA LEU A 10 13.38 -12.78 -20.12
C LEU A 10 11.99 -12.41 -20.71
N ARG A 11 10.90 -12.90 -20.13
CA ARG A 11 9.50 -12.64 -20.56
C ARG A 11 8.73 -11.69 -19.64
N ARG A 12 9.41 -10.89 -18.82
CA ARG A 12 8.76 -9.82 -18.04
C ARG A 12 9.12 -8.40 -18.51
N ALA A 13 9.99 -8.24 -19.50
CA ALA A 13 10.42 -6.92 -19.97
C ALA A 13 9.48 -6.25 -20.99
N LEU A 14 8.52 -6.97 -21.58
CA LEU A 14 7.75 -6.48 -22.75
C LEU A 14 6.28 -6.11 -22.48
N LEU A 15 5.83 -6.19 -21.23
CA LEU A 15 4.52 -5.67 -20.82
C LEU A 15 4.73 -4.87 -19.55
N ARG A 16 5.29 -3.66 -19.67
CA ARG A 16 5.02 -2.66 -18.63
C ARG A 16 3.49 -2.54 -18.60
N PRO A 17 2.81 -2.89 -17.48
CA PRO A 17 1.39 -2.62 -17.41
C PRO A 17 1.24 -1.12 -17.67
N ALA A 18 0.48 -0.76 -18.71
CA ALA A 18 0.22 0.65 -18.99
C ALA A 18 -0.34 1.23 -17.70
N ILE A 19 0.41 2.15 -17.10
CA ILE A 19 0.01 2.76 -15.83
C ILE A 19 -1.36 3.39 -16.10
N PRO A 20 -2.41 2.99 -15.35
CA PRO A 20 -3.74 3.47 -15.65
C PRO A 20 -3.74 5.01 -15.58
N LEU A 21 -4.19 5.68 -16.64
CA LEU A 21 -4.33 7.14 -16.64
C LEU A 21 -5.15 7.63 -15.44
N ALA A 22 -6.15 6.82 -15.03
CA ALA A 22 -6.94 7.06 -13.83
C ALA A 22 -6.10 7.08 -12.54
N LEU A 23 -5.04 6.27 -12.43
CA LEU A 23 -4.14 6.28 -11.27
C LEU A 23 -3.28 7.55 -11.25
N MET A 24 -2.73 7.97 -12.40
CA MET A 24 -1.97 9.22 -12.49
C MET A 24 -2.85 10.41 -12.10
N ARG A 25 -4.08 10.47 -12.62
CA ARG A 25 -5.06 11.50 -12.24
C ARG A 25 -5.40 11.47 -10.75
N ALA A 26 -5.54 10.29 -10.14
CA ALA A 26 -5.77 10.19 -8.69
C ALA A 26 -4.59 10.75 -7.88
N ASN A 27 -3.36 10.49 -8.32
CA ASN A 27 -2.15 11.03 -7.69
C ASN A 27 -2.04 12.56 -7.86
N GLU A 28 -2.44 13.10 -9.02
CA GLU A 28 -2.53 14.56 -9.22
C GLU A 28 -3.56 15.22 -8.30
N LEU A 29 -4.74 14.60 -8.13
CA LEU A 29 -5.77 15.09 -7.20
C LEU A 29 -5.26 15.08 -5.76
N LEU A 30 -4.52 14.04 -5.37
CA LEU A 30 -3.87 13.97 -4.06
C LEU A 30 -2.82 15.08 -3.90
N ALA A 31 -1.95 15.28 -4.89
CA ALA A 31 -0.88 16.28 -4.85
C ALA A 31 -1.42 17.72 -4.80
N SER A 32 -2.55 17.98 -5.47
CA SER A 32 -3.26 19.26 -5.43
C SER A 32 -4.08 19.48 -4.15
N GLY A 33 -4.13 18.51 -3.24
CA GLY A 33 -4.87 18.60 -1.98
C GLY A 33 -6.38 18.38 -2.12
N ASN A 34 -6.88 17.97 -3.29
CA ASN A 34 -8.28 17.60 -3.48
C ASN A 34 -8.55 16.19 -2.94
N TYR A 35 -8.51 16.07 -1.60
CA TYR A 35 -8.65 14.80 -0.90
C TYR A 35 -9.99 14.07 -1.13
N PRO A 36 -11.16 14.74 -1.19
CA PRO A 36 -12.42 14.05 -1.49
C PRO A 36 -12.42 13.39 -2.87
N ALA A 37 -12.01 14.11 -3.91
CA ALA A 37 -11.98 13.58 -5.27
C ALA A 37 -10.89 12.50 -5.43
N ALA A 38 -9.74 12.69 -4.78
CA ALA A 38 -8.68 11.68 -4.76
C ALA A 38 -9.17 10.37 -4.12
N ALA A 39 -9.89 10.45 -2.99
CA ALA A 39 -10.45 9.29 -2.31
C ALA A 39 -11.38 8.48 -3.22
N GLU A 40 -12.33 9.15 -3.89
CA GLU A 40 -13.26 8.49 -4.81
C GLU A 40 -12.53 7.82 -5.97
N ALA A 41 -11.52 8.50 -6.54
CA ALA A 41 -10.73 7.94 -7.63
C ALA A 41 -9.95 6.69 -7.18
N TYR A 42 -9.31 6.71 -6.01
CA TYR A 42 -8.62 5.55 -5.47
C TYR A 42 -9.58 4.40 -5.14
N GLU A 43 -10.75 4.68 -4.57
CA GLU A 43 -11.73 3.64 -4.27
C GLU A 43 -12.24 2.95 -5.55
N GLN A 44 -12.53 3.72 -6.60
CA GLN A 44 -12.93 3.17 -7.90
C GLN A 44 -11.83 2.28 -8.49
N LEU A 45 -10.56 2.72 -8.41
CA LEU A 45 -9.41 1.93 -8.81
C LEU A 45 -9.27 0.66 -7.97
N ALA A 46 -9.44 0.76 -6.66
CA ALA A 46 -9.32 -0.36 -5.71
C ALA A 46 -10.39 -1.42 -5.99
N ARG A 47 -11.66 -1.02 -6.12
CA ARG A 47 -12.77 -1.91 -6.50
C ARG A 47 -12.54 -2.53 -7.88
N GLY A 48 -12.02 -1.75 -8.83
CA GLY A 48 -11.65 -2.24 -10.15
C GLY A 48 -10.54 -3.30 -10.11
N ALA A 49 -9.51 -3.07 -9.30
CA ALA A 49 -8.41 -4.00 -9.06
C ALA A 49 -8.90 -5.27 -8.36
N GLN A 50 -9.74 -5.14 -7.33
CA GLN A 50 -10.31 -6.25 -6.58
C GLN A 50 -11.14 -7.18 -7.47
N ARG A 51 -12.04 -6.61 -8.29
CA ARG A 51 -12.85 -7.39 -9.25
C ARG A 51 -12.00 -8.15 -10.27
N ARG A 52 -10.82 -7.63 -10.61
CA ARG A 52 -9.88 -8.23 -11.56
C ARG A 52 -8.84 -9.13 -10.89
N GLY A 53 -8.88 -9.27 -9.56
CA GLY A 53 -7.89 -10.03 -8.80
C GLY A 53 -6.47 -9.45 -8.89
N LEU A 54 -6.33 -8.13 -9.09
CA LEU A 54 -5.02 -7.48 -9.16
C LEU A 54 -4.41 -7.30 -7.76
N PRO A 55 -3.08 -7.42 -7.63
CA PRO A 55 -2.40 -7.37 -6.33
C PRO A 55 -2.43 -5.99 -5.64
N HIS A 56 -2.74 -4.92 -6.40
CA HIS A 56 -2.67 -3.53 -5.94
C HIS A 56 -3.97 -3.01 -5.28
N ASP A 57 -5.01 -3.83 -5.15
CA ASP A 57 -6.29 -3.39 -4.56
C ASP A 57 -6.18 -2.97 -3.08
N ALA A 58 -5.46 -3.72 -2.25
CA ALA A 58 -5.24 -3.39 -0.84
C ALA A 58 -4.58 -2.01 -0.62
N PRO A 59 -3.41 -1.68 -1.23
CA PRO A 59 -2.82 -0.36 -1.06
C PRO A 59 -3.70 0.76 -1.64
N LEU A 60 -4.49 0.51 -2.68
CA LEU A 60 -5.45 1.49 -3.21
C LEU A 60 -6.59 1.78 -2.22
N PHE A 61 -7.14 0.77 -1.54
CA PHE A 61 -8.13 0.97 -0.47
C PHE A 61 -7.54 1.74 0.71
N LEU A 62 -6.32 1.39 1.14
CA LEU A 62 -5.64 2.10 2.22
C LEU A 62 -5.43 3.58 1.89
N GLN A 63 -5.02 3.88 0.66
CA GLN A 63 -4.82 5.26 0.21
C GLN A 63 -6.14 6.02 0.06
N ALA A 64 -7.21 5.39 -0.40
CA ALA A 64 -8.55 5.98 -0.40
C ALA A 64 -8.97 6.39 1.02
N GLY A 65 -8.78 5.49 1.99
CA GLY A 65 -9.09 5.75 3.40
C GLY A 65 -8.31 6.93 3.97
N ARG A 66 -7.01 7.01 3.69
CA ARG A 66 -6.16 8.15 4.07
C ARG A 66 -6.67 9.48 3.50
N CYS A 67 -7.04 9.49 2.21
CA CYS A 67 -7.60 10.67 1.56
C CYS A 67 -8.92 11.10 2.22
N ARG A 68 -9.81 10.16 2.54
CA ARG A 68 -11.07 10.47 3.24
C ARG A 68 -10.86 11.04 4.63
N ILE A 69 -9.91 10.50 5.39
CA ILE A 69 -9.56 11.04 6.71
C ILE A 69 -9.01 12.46 6.58
N LEU A 70 -8.14 12.71 5.60
CA LEU A 70 -7.64 14.07 5.28
C LEU A 70 -8.78 15.02 4.87
N ALA A 71 -9.81 14.52 4.21
CA ALA A 71 -11.02 15.26 3.86
C ALA A 71 -12.03 15.42 5.02
N GLY A 72 -11.75 14.89 6.22
CA GLY A 72 -12.68 14.90 7.35
C GLY A 72 -13.83 13.88 7.27
N GLN A 73 -13.84 13.02 6.25
CA GLN A 73 -14.84 11.97 6.04
C GLN A 73 -14.46 10.69 6.83
N VAL A 74 -14.30 10.82 8.14
CA VAL A 74 -13.75 9.77 9.02
C VAL A 74 -14.48 8.43 8.91
N PRO A 75 -15.83 8.35 8.94
CA PRO A 75 -16.52 7.06 8.89
C PRO A 75 -16.26 6.29 7.58
N ALA A 76 -16.29 7.00 6.46
CA ALA A 76 -16.04 6.42 5.14
C ALA A 76 -14.56 6.02 4.99
N GLY A 77 -13.63 6.86 5.49
CA GLY A 77 -12.21 6.54 5.47
C GLY A 77 -11.85 5.32 6.31
N MET A 78 -12.48 5.17 7.47
CA MET A 78 -12.31 3.98 8.32
C MET A 78 -12.79 2.70 7.63
N ASN A 79 -13.88 2.76 6.86
CA ASN A 79 -14.35 1.60 6.10
C ASN A 79 -13.30 1.14 5.06
N ASP A 80 -12.76 2.09 4.28
CA ASP A 80 -11.74 1.79 3.26
C ASP A 80 -10.45 1.25 3.88
N LEU A 81 -10.01 1.83 5.01
CA LEU A 81 -8.84 1.33 5.74
C LEU A 81 -9.03 -0.12 6.20
N LYS A 82 -10.16 -0.43 6.85
CA LYS A 82 -10.48 -1.78 7.32
C LYS A 82 -10.54 -2.76 6.15
N GLN A 83 -11.13 -2.37 5.03
CA GLN A 83 -11.19 -3.19 3.83
C GLN A 83 -9.79 -3.50 3.29
N GLY A 84 -8.91 -2.51 3.16
CA GLY A 84 -7.52 -2.72 2.73
C GLY A 84 -6.75 -3.68 3.64
N LEU A 85 -6.86 -3.51 4.97
CA LEU A 85 -6.23 -4.40 5.95
C LEU A 85 -6.79 -5.83 5.87
N THR A 86 -8.10 -5.98 5.69
CA THR A 86 -8.73 -7.31 5.57
C THR A 86 -8.27 -8.05 4.32
N ILE A 87 -8.09 -7.33 3.21
CA ILE A 87 -7.53 -7.92 1.97
C ILE A 87 -6.08 -8.39 2.20
N LEU A 88 -5.25 -7.62 2.91
CA LEU A 88 -3.87 -8.04 3.24
C LEU A 88 -3.86 -9.29 4.12
N ALA A 89 -4.75 -9.35 5.13
CA ALA A 89 -4.90 -10.51 6.00
C ALA A 89 -5.33 -11.76 5.22
N GLY A 90 -6.33 -11.64 4.36
CA GLY A 90 -6.81 -12.75 3.52
C GLY A 90 -5.75 -13.29 2.56
N ARG A 91 -4.74 -12.49 2.20
CA ARG A 91 -3.60 -12.90 1.36
C ARG A 91 -2.40 -13.42 2.15
N GLY A 92 -2.46 -13.41 3.48
CA GLY A 92 -1.35 -13.80 4.34
C GLY A 92 -0.14 -12.86 4.27
N ASN A 93 -0.33 -11.61 3.82
CA ASN A 93 0.76 -10.62 3.80
C ASN A 93 0.88 -9.93 5.17
N TRP A 94 1.30 -10.71 6.17
CA TRP A 94 1.29 -10.33 7.58
C TRP A 94 2.21 -9.14 7.91
N VAL A 95 3.36 -9.05 7.25
CA VAL A 95 4.31 -7.93 7.43
C VAL A 95 3.69 -6.63 6.95
N ARG A 96 3.13 -6.60 5.74
CA ARG A 96 2.45 -5.40 5.23
C ARG A 96 1.23 -5.04 6.05
N LEU A 97 0.44 -6.04 6.47
CA LEU A 97 -0.71 -5.83 7.34
C LEU A 97 -0.30 -5.09 8.62
N GLN A 98 0.75 -5.57 9.30
CA GLN A 98 1.24 -4.98 10.53
C GLN A 98 1.77 -3.56 10.31
N ASN A 99 2.60 -3.34 9.27
CA ASN A 99 3.18 -2.02 8.98
C ASN A 99 2.10 -1.00 8.61
N ALA A 100 1.24 -1.35 7.64
CA ALA A 100 0.17 -0.48 7.16
C ALA A 100 -0.81 -0.13 8.29
N GLY A 101 -1.19 -1.11 9.11
CA GLY A 101 -2.11 -0.88 10.22
C GLY A 101 -1.52 -0.02 11.33
N ARG A 102 -0.26 -0.27 11.74
CA ARG A 102 0.42 0.56 12.76
C ARG A 102 0.56 2.00 12.29
N ARG A 103 0.89 2.20 11.03
CA ARG A 103 0.98 3.51 10.40
C ARG A 103 -0.38 4.20 10.36
N ALA A 104 -1.43 3.51 9.92
CA ALA A 104 -2.78 4.05 9.93
C ALA A 104 -3.22 4.48 11.34
N ALA A 105 -2.97 3.65 12.36
CA ALA A 105 -3.25 3.99 13.76
C ALA A 105 -2.43 5.21 14.23
N HIS A 106 -1.15 5.30 13.87
CA HIS A 106 -0.31 6.46 14.19
C HIS A 106 -0.81 7.75 13.52
N GLU A 107 -1.17 7.68 12.24
CA GLU A 107 -1.73 8.81 11.48
C GLU A 107 -3.08 9.29 12.05
N LEU A 108 -3.93 8.36 12.50
CA LEU A 108 -5.20 8.67 13.16
C LEU A 108 -4.98 9.38 14.50
N ARG A 109 -4.07 8.88 15.34
CA ARG A 109 -3.73 9.53 16.62
C ARG A 109 -3.15 10.93 16.43
N GLY A 110 -2.28 11.11 15.43
CA GLY A 110 -1.71 12.42 15.10
C GLY A 110 -2.77 13.47 14.75
N ARG A 111 -3.99 13.04 14.36
CA ARG A 111 -5.14 13.89 14.07
C ARG A 111 -6.16 13.97 15.21
N GLY A 112 -5.88 13.39 16.38
CA GLY A 112 -6.80 13.33 17.52
C GLY A 112 -7.88 12.25 17.42
N LEU A 113 -7.85 11.40 16.38
CA LEU A 113 -8.81 10.31 16.15
C LEU A 113 -8.40 9.05 16.94
N THR A 114 -8.38 9.15 18.26
CA THR A 114 -7.84 8.11 19.16
C THR A 114 -8.74 6.88 19.25
N ALA A 115 -10.06 7.07 19.15
CA ALA A 115 -11.03 5.97 19.16
C ALA A 115 -10.90 5.11 17.88
N GLU A 116 -10.80 5.77 16.73
CA GLU A 116 -10.59 5.14 15.42
C GLU A 116 -9.24 4.43 15.37
N ALA A 117 -8.18 5.06 15.92
CA ALA A 117 -6.88 4.42 16.02
C ALA A 117 -6.93 3.13 16.86
N ALA A 118 -7.62 3.15 18.01
CA ALA A 118 -7.80 1.98 18.85
C ALA A 118 -8.59 0.87 18.12
N GLU A 119 -9.56 1.24 17.27
CA GLU A 119 -10.30 0.30 16.46
C GLU A 119 -9.41 -0.41 15.42
N ILE A 120 -8.52 0.33 14.74
CA ILE A 120 -7.54 -0.27 13.82
C ILE A 120 -6.60 -1.22 14.56
N GLU A 121 -6.14 -0.86 15.76
CA GLU A 121 -5.27 -1.73 16.56
C GLU A 121 -5.98 -3.00 17.03
N ALA A 122 -7.25 -2.89 17.43
CA ALA A 122 -8.07 -4.05 17.76
C ALA A 122 -8.26 -4.96 16.54
N LEU A 123 -8.51 -4.39 15.37
CA LEU A 123 -8.60 -5.15 14.11
C LEU A 123 -7.29 -5.90 13.83
N LEU A 124 -6.14 -5.24 13.96
CA LEU A 124 -4.84 -5.88 13.74
C LEU A 124 -4.60 -7.05 14.70
N LYS A 125 -4.92 -6.90 15.98
CA LYS A 125 -4.80 -7.99 16.96
C LYS A 125 -5.67 -9.19 16.60
N ASN A 126 -6.83 -8.97 15.99
CA ASN A 126 -7.74 -10.03 15.56
C ASN A 126 -7.30 -10.70 14.25
N LEU A 127 -6.73 -9.93 13.32
CA LEU A 127 -6.33 -10.44 12.00
C LEU A 127 -4.95 -11.09 12.00
N LEU A 128 -4.05 -10.68 12.89
CA LEU A 128 -2.70 -11.24 12.97
C LEU A 128 -2.70 -12.60 13.68
N PRO A 129 -1.99 -13.61 13.15
CA PRO A 129 -1.90 -14.92 13.79
C PRO A 129 -1.13 -14.83 15.12
N ALA A 130 -1.48 -15.70 16.06
CA ALA A 130 -0.82 -15.77 17.36
C ALA A 130 0.70 -15.97 17.19
N GLY A 131 1.49 -15.09 17.79
CA GLY A 131 2.97 -15.05 17.66
C GLY A 131 3.50 -14.08 16.61
N PHE A 132 2.65 -13.57 15.71
CA PHE A 132 3.00 -12.49 14.78
C PHE A 132 2.64 -11.14 15.42
N GLY A 133 3.64 -10.41 15.93
CA GLY A 133 3.41 -9.07 16.49
C GLY A 133 4.06 -8.73 17.83
N ALA A 134 4.87 -9.62 18.42
CA ALA A 134 5.67 -9.30 19.61
C ALA A 134 7.09 -8.78 19.31
N GLY A 135 7.50 -8.81 18.04
CA GLY A 135 8.79 -8.27 17.61
C GLY A 135 8.69 -6.77 17.33
N GLU A 136 9.71 -6.02 17.79
CA GLU A 136 10.01 -4.68 17.30
C GLU A 136 9.94 -4.65 15.76
N PRO A 137 9.52 -3.52 15.15
CA PRO A 137 9.49 -3.43 13.69
C PRO A 137 10.85 -3.87 13.18
N VAL A 138 10.89 -4.94 12.37
CA VAL A 138 12.10 -5.29 11.65
C VAL A 138 12.40 -4.04 10.84
N ALA A 139 13.39 -3.27 11.27
CA ALA A 139 13.68 -1.99 10.68
C ALA A 139 13.92 -2.26 9.21
N ALA A 140 12.95 -1.86 8.37
CA ALA A 140 13.13 -1.92 6.93
C ALA A 140 14.47 -1.22 6.66
N PRO A 141 15.35 -1.81 5.84
CA PRO A 141 16.65 -1.22 5.59
C PRO A 141 16.41 0.24 5.21
N ARG A 142 17.10 1.18 5.89
CA ARG A 142 16.94 2.64 5.77
C ARG A 142 17.41 3.17 4.41
N ARG A 143 17.08 2.45 3.34
CA ARG A 143 17.35 2.82 1.96
C ARG A 143 16.36 3.91 1.60
N LEU A 144 16.90 5.02 1.12
CA LEU A 144 16.13 6.18 0.77
C LEU A 144 15.49 5.89 -0.59
N LEU A 145 14.19 5.60 -0.58
CA LEU A 145 13.42 5.62 -1.81
C LEU A 145 13.04 7.07 -2.12
N PRO A 146 12.89 7.42 -3.40
CA PRO A 146 12.22 8.64 -3.80
C PRO A 146 10.86 8.76 -3.10
N THR A 147 10.51 9.97 -2.66
CA THR A 147 9.24 10.22 -1.96
C THR A 147 8.02 9.91 -2.84
N HIS A 148 8.18 9.93 -4.15
CA HIS A 148 7.15 9.64 -5.14
C HIS A 148 7.65 8.66 -6.21
N CYS A 149 6.75 7.83 -6.72
CA CYS A 149 7.03 6.96 -7.85
C CYS A 149 7.30 7.79 -9.10
N PRO A 150 8.46 7.64 -9.78
CA PRO A 150 8.73 8.37 -11.03
C PRO A 150 7.81 7.95 -12.18
N ALA A 151 7.12 6.81 -12.04
CA ALA A 151 6.28 6.25 -13.09
C ALA A 151 4.82 6.68 -12.98
N CYS A 152 4.23 6.62 -11.77
CA CYS A 152 2.81 6.98 -11.57
C CYS A 152 2.58 8.24 -10.73
N GLY A 153 3.60 8.77 -10.05
CA GLY A 153 3.48 9.92 -9.16
C GLY A 153 2.92 9.61 -7.76
N ALA A 154 2.63 8.34 -7.44
CA ALA A 154 2.11 7.97 -6.11
C ALA A 154 3.19 8.15 -5.03
N PRO A 155 2.83 8.55 -3.80
CA PRO A 155 3.77 8.60 -2.69
C PRO A 155 4.26 7.18 -2.35
N ILE A 156 5.57 7.00 -2.20
CA ILE A 156 6.19 5.71 -1.88
C ILE A 156 6.87 5.79 -0.52
N LEU A 157 6.70 4.74 0.27
CA LEU A 157 7.24 4.61 1.61
C LEU A 157 7.99 3.29 1.74
N SER A 158 9.23 3.33 2.25
CA SER A 158 10.13 2.17 2.31
C SER A 158 9.62 0.97 3.13
N ASP A 159 8.67 1.18 4.02
CA ASP A 159 8.02 0.17 4.87
C ASP A 159 6.73 -0.42 4.26
N GLU A 160 6.20 0.16 3.18
CA GLU A 160 4.98 -0.31 2.49
C GLU A 160 5.28 -1.04 1.17
N VAL A 161 6.51 -0.92 0.66
CA VAL A 161 6.93 -1.54 -0.60
C VAL A 161 7.40 -2.98 -0.41
N ASP A 162 7.26 -3.77 -1.48
CA ASP A 162 7.96 -5.06 -1.56
C ASP A 162 9.33 -4.80 -2.16
N TRP A 163 10.38 -5.21 -1.45
CA TRP A 163 11.75 -5.16 -1.97
C TRP A 163 12.00 -6.37 -2.86
N ALA A 164 12.26 -6.14 -4.14
CA ALA A 164 12.55 -7.19 -5.11
C ALA A 164 14.03 -7.64 -5.03
N ASP A 165 14.92 -6.70 -4.71
CA ASP A 165 16.32 -6.94 -4.42
C ASP A 165 16.83 -5.90 -3.40
N GLU A 166 18.14 -5.84 -3.19
CA GLU A 166 18.75 -4.92 -2.24
C GLU A 166 18.52 -3.44 -2.61
N VAL A 167 18.40 -3.08 -3.87
CA VAL A 167 18.34 -1.66 -4.30
C VAL A 167 17.05 -1.31 -5.03
N THR A 168 16.17 -2.29 -5.24
CA THR A 168 14.97 -2.15 -6.08
C THR A 168 13.74 -2.57 -5.29
N ALA A 169 12.82 -1.64 -5.14
CA ALA A 169 11.49 -1.86 -4.57
C ALA A 169 10.42 -1.80 -5.66
N GLU A 170 9.31 -2.49 -5.47
CA GLU A 170 8.15 -2.42 -6.35
C GLU A 170 7.14 -1.40 -5.80
N CYS A 171 6.69 -0.48 -6.66
CA CYS A 171 5.64 0.47 -6.31
C CYS A 171 4.33 -0.27 -6.01
N PRO A 172 3.73 -0.08 -4.81
CA PRO A 172 2.55 -0.83 -4.41
C PRO A 172 1.30 -0.47 -5.23
N TYR A 173 1.32 0.67 -5.92
CA TYR A 173 0.19 1.18 -6.70
C TYR A 173 0.21 0.77 -8.18
N CYS A 174 1.38 0.86 -8.82
CA CYS A 174 1.50 0.64 -10.26
C CYS A 174 2.41 -0.53 -10.67
N GLY A 175 3.09 -1.18 -9.70
CA GLY A 175 4.01 -2.29 -9.97
C GLY A 175 5.33 -1.89 -10.64
N SER A 176 5.61 -0.58 -10.75
CA SER A 176 6.87 -0.10 -11.32
C SER A 176 8.03 -0.38 -10.37
N ALA A 177 9.14 -0.87 -10.90
CA ALA A 177 10.40 -0.95 -10.16
C ALA A 177 10.94 0.46 -9.88
N VAL A 178 11.22 0.75 -8.60
CA VAL A 178 11.79 2.01 -8.11
C VAL A 178 13.09 1.67 -7.42
N ARG A 179 14.16 2.35 -7.82
CA ARG A 179 15.47 2.17 -7.19
C ARG A 179 15.63 3.09 -5.99
N ALA A 180 16.25 2.56 -4.95
CA ALA A 180 16.74 3.35 -3.84
C ALA A 180 17.99 4.13 -4.25
N GLU A 181 18.12 5.33 -3.69
CA GLU A 181 19.27 6.23 -3.84
C GLU A 181 20.33 5.97 -2.76
#